data_AF-A0A7C1PXP3-F1
#
_entry.id   AF-A0A7C1PXP3-F1
#
_cell.length_a   1.000
_cell.length_b   1.000
_cell.length_c   1.000
_cell.angle_alpha   90.00
_cell.angle_beta   90.00
_cell.angle_gamma   90.00
#
_symmetry.space_group_name_H-M   'P 1'
#
loop_
_entity.id
_entity.type
_entity.pdbx_description
1 polymer ?
#
loop_
_entity_poly.entity_id
_entity_poly.type
_entity_poly.pdbx_seq_one_letter_code
_entity_poly.pdbx_strand_id
1 'polypeptide(L)'
;MARYNVVCIGIDIPGAEIEEVSLKSKVSLLDFDIAIIDPAIYSFYSYSYDEYLGKPCLDDSNSFSLKEHIEHWRREILESIRVGKNIFFMLNKKEEVYIATGEKSYSGTGRNRQTTRQVTMTSNYQIVPGSVQVTNSNGSSMALVGKENVIAPYWTEMGALSEFRVLLDGDGVKPIVQTKTGQKTVGARICYKNAEGNLFLLPYIDFERENFSYENEEDGKYCWTDEALALGKKFVTSICVLSKAVNASSEFSAKPEWLTQNKNNLPKEEKARNKLIDVESKIDKLKKQKEIYEQEIANESVLKRLLYENGKPLEEAIRIALEIMGFSVEHFENSESEFDAVFESQEGRLIGEAEGKNNKAINISKLRQLEMNIHEDFERDDVTDMAKGALIGNAFRLIEPDERGEFFTDKCLTAANRSGTALIRTVDLFNVAKYLSGKKDKTFAKKCRKAIIDTTGVVTFPEIPGEVAVATISDSEGSA
;
A
#
# COMPACT_ATOMS: atom_id res chain seq x y z
N MET A 1 -9.74 -27.03 -28.68
CA MET A 1 -10.20 -25.63 -28.68
C MET A 1 -9.15 -24.82 -27.94
N ALA A 2 -8.78 -23.63 -28.43
CA ALA A 2 -7.89 -22.77 -27.67
C ALA A 2 -8.56 -22.44 -26.33
N ARG A 3 -7.89 -22.75 -25.23
CA ARG A 3 -8.35 -22.47 -23.87
C ARG A 3 -8.17 -20.97 -23.66
N TYR A 4 -9.24 -20.25 -23.32
CA TYR A 4 -9.13 -18.84 -22.95
C TYR A 4 -8.17 -18.69 -21.77
N ASN A 5 -7.27 -17.71 -21.84
CA ASN A 5 -6.51 -17.27 -20.69
C ASN A 5 -7.40 -16.34 -19.84
N VAL A 6 -7.80 -16.77 -18.64
CA VAL A 6 -8.75 -16.05 -17.79
C VAL A 6 -8.07 -15.64 -16.48
N VAL A 7 -8.29 -14.39 -16.08
CA VAL A 7 -7.86 -13.85 -14.79
C VAL A 7 -9.04 -13.42 -13.93
N CYS A 8 -8.95 -13.65 -12.63
CA CYS A 8 -9.83 -13.10 -11.62
C CYS A 8 -9.09 -12.08 -10.76
N ILE A 9 -9.72 -10.94 -10.53
CA ILE A 9 -9.17 -9.84 -9.75
C ILE A 9 -10.07 -9.59 -8.54
N GLY A 10 -9.49 -9.73 -7.35
CA GLY A 10 -10.17 -9.47 -6.08
C GLY A 10 -11.21 -10.52 -5.68
N ILE A 11 -11.20 -11.70 -6.31
CA ILE A 11 -12.12 -12.80 -6.03
C ILE A 11 -11.44 -14.15 -6.25
N ASP A 12 -11.61 -15.07 -5.30
CA ASP A 12 -11.26 -16.49 -5.47
C ASP A 12 -12.48 -17.22 -6.06
N ILE A 13 -12.28 -17.92 -7.18
CA ILE A 13 -13.31 -18.70 -7.85
C ILE A 13 -12.96 -20.19 -7.75
N PRO A 14 -13.72 -20.97 -6.97
CA PRO A 14 -13.35 -22.34 -6.66
C PRO A 14 -13.23 -23.25 -7.90
N GLY A 15 -12.16 -24.04 -7.95
CA GLY A 15 -12.02 -25.17 -8.87
C GLY A 15 -11.77 -24.81 -10.33
N ALA A 16 -11.72 -23.53 -10.69
CA ALA A 16 -11.32 -23.10 -12.01
C ALA A 16 -9.80 -22.96 -12.07
N GLU A 17 -9.16 -23.57 -13.07
CA GLU A 17 -7.75 -23.33 -13.39
C GLU A 17 -7.64 -21.99 -14.13
N ILE A 18 -7.61 -20.91 -13.34
CA ILE A 18 -7.51 -19.51 -13.76
C ILE A 18 -6.49 -18.78 -12.91
N GLU A 19 -5.95 -17.67 -13.39
CA GLU A 19 -5.04 -16.85 -12.60
C GLU A 19 -5.82 -15.98 -11.62
N GLU A 20 -5.47 -16.05 -10.34
CA GLU A 20 -6.04 -15.19 -9.30
C GLU A 20 -5.07 -14.07 -8.96
N VAL A 21 -5.58 -12.84 -8.95
CA VAL A 21 -4.80 -11.63 -8.74
C VAL A 21 -5.47 -10.74 -7.70
N SER A 22 -4.69 -10.25 -6.74
CA SER A 22 -5.17 -9.26 -5.77
C SER A 22 -5.52 -7.93 -6.45
N LEU A 23 -6.52 -7.20 -5.95
CA LEU A 23 -6.75 -5.80 -6.30
C LEU A 23 -5.56 -4.87 -5.98
N LYS A 24 -4.60 -5.31 -5.14
CA LYS A 24 -3.33 -4.60 -4.89
C LYS A 24 -2.24 -4.93 -5.92
N SER A 25 -2.55 -5.71 -6.95
CA SER A 25 -1.61 -6.02 -8.01
C SER A 25 -1.55 -4.91 -9.06
N LYS A 26 -0.50 -4.96 -9.88
CA LYS A 26 -0.29 -4.09 -11.04
C LYS A 26 -0.15 -4.87 -12.36
N VAL A 27 -0.71 -6.08 -12.45
CA VAL A 27 -0.66 -6.91 -13.67
C VAL A 27 -1.38 -6.21 -14.83
N SER A 28 -0.96 -6.47 -16.06
CA SER A 28 -1.70 -5.95 -17.21
C SER A 28 -2.85 -6.87 -17.59
N LEU A 29 -4.03 -6.30 -17.81
CA LEU A 29 -5.17 -7.05 -18.38
C LEU A 29 -4.97 -7.37 -19.87
N LEU A 30 -3.92 -6.83 -20.50
CA LEU A 30 -3.56 -7.15 -21.88
C LEU A 30 -2.99 -8.56 -22.06
N ASP A 31 -2.57 -9.23 -20.98
CA ASP A 31 -2.05 -10.61 -21.05
C ASP A 31 -3.14 -11.70 -21.05
N PHE A 32 -4.39 -11.32 -20.75
CA PHE A 32 -5.52 -12.24 -20.56
C PHE A 32 -6.61 -12.05 -21.60
N ASP A 33 -7.27 -13.12 -22.04
CA ASP A 33 -8.38 -12.98 -22.99
C ASP A 33 -9.65 -12.44 -22.30
N ILE A 34 -9.83 -12.78 -21.02
CA ILE A 34 -11.00 -12.45 -20.21
C ILE A 34 -10.55 -12.07 -18.80
N ALA A 35 -11.13 -10.99 -18.27
CA ALA A 35 -10.96 -10.57 -16.88
C ALA A 35 -12.30 -10.58 -16.14
N ILE A 36 -12.30 -11.15 -14.93
CA ILE A 36 -13.42 -11.14 -13.99
C ILE A 36 -12.99 -10.33 -12.77
N ILE A 37 -13.77 -9.33 -12.36
CA ILE A 37 -13.36 -8.36 -11.33
C ILE A 37 -14.44 -8.30 -10.25
N ASP A 38 -14.06 -8.54 -9.00
CA ASP A 38 -14.81 -8.11 -7.82
C ASP A 38 -14.14 -6.85 -7.26
N PRO A 39 -14.86 -5.73 -7.11
CA PRO A 39 -14.28 -4.47 -6.66
C PRO A 39 -14.23 -4.34 -5.12
N ALA A 40 -14.19 -5.42 -4.34
CA ALA A 40 -14.10 -5.31 -2.87
C ALA A 40 -12.77 -4.65 -2.43
N ILE A 41 -12.83 -3.44 -1.88
CA ILE A 41 -11.65 -2.66 -1.46
C ILE A 41 -11.31 -2.85 0.03
N TYR A 42 -12.03 -3.73 0.74
CA TYR A 42 -11.76 -4.04 2.15
C TYR A 42 -10.29 -4.40 2.43
N SER A 43 -9.63 -5.09 1.49
CA SER A 43 -8.20 -5.45 1.60
C SER A 43 -7.26 -4.24 1.78
N PHE A 44 -7.68 -3.02 1.43
CA PHE A 44 -6.86 -1.81 1.56
C PHE A 44 -6.87 -1.20 2.97
N TYR A 45 -7.81 -1.55 3.83
CA TYR A 45 -7.91 -0.95 5.17
C TYR A 45 -8.18 -1.96 6.29
N SER A 46 -8.59 -3.19 5.97
CA SER A 46 -8.73 -4.30 6.92
C SER A 46 -9.52 -3.88 8.19
N TYR A 47 -9.19 -4.45 9.34
CA TYR A 47 -9.86 -4.22 10.63
C TYR A 47 -9.40 -2.96 11.39
N SER A 48 -8.37 -2.26 10.93
CA SER A 48 -7.79 -1.10 11.63
C SER A 48 -7.88 0.16 10.78
N TYR A 49 -8.89 0.97 11.07
CA TYR A 49 -9.10 2.28 10.43
C TYR A 49 -9.77 3.23 11.39
N ASP A 50 -9.51 4.53 11.20
CA ASP A 50 -10.29 5.58 11.84
C ASP A 50 -11.65 5.70 11.15
N GLU A 51 -12.64 6.27 11.83
CA GLU A 51 -13.93 6.62 11.21
C GLU A 51 -14.07 8.12 11.03
N TYR A 52 -14.62 8.53 9.89
CA TYR A 52 -15.06 9.91 9.66
C TYR A 52 -16.47 9.89 9.08
N LEU A 53 -17.40 10.58 9.76
CA LEU A 53 -18.83 10.62 9.39
C LEU A 53 -19.45 9.21 9.21
N GLY A 54 -19.06 8.27 10.08
CA GLY A 54 -19.59 6.89 10.10
C GLY A 54 -19.11 6.00 8.95
N LYS A 55 -17.99 6.36 8.31
CA LYS A 55 -17.36 5.58 7.24
C LYS A 55 -15.86 5.41 7.53
N PRO A 56 -15.23 4.34 7.02
CA PRO A 56 -13.78 4.16 7.14
C PRO A 56 -13.02 5.37 6.59
N CYS A 57 -12.04 5.83 7.34
CA CYS A 57 -11.13 6.92 7.01
C CYS A 57 -9.71 6.37 7.03
N LEU A 58 -9.15 6.18 5.83
CA LEU A 58 -7.84 5.58 5.64
C LEU A 58 -6.76 6.57 6.05
N ASP A 59 -5.65 6.07 6.60
CA ASP A 59 -4.41 6.82 6.78
C ASP A 59 -3.81 7.25 5.42
N ASP A 60 -2.75 8.05 5.45
CA ASP A 60 -2.13 8.60 4.23
C ASP A 60 -1.56 7.51 3.29
N SER A 61 -1.01 6.43 3.85
CA SER A 61 -0.41 5.32 3.09
C SER A 61 -1.49 4.51 2.37
N ASN A 62 -2.52 4.07 3.12
CA ASN A 62 -3.63 3.31 2.58
C ASN A 62 -4.47 4.15 1.61
N SER A 63 -4.63 5.46 1.88
CA SER A 63 -5.27 6.40 0.97
C SER A 63 -4.57 6.47 -0.39
N PHE A 64 -3.24 6.62 -0.36
CA PHE A 64 -2.44 6.69 -1.59
C PHE A 64 -2.48 5.35 -2.34
N SER A 65 -2.30 4.24 -1.62
CA SER A 65 -2.34 2.89 -2.18
C SER A 65 -3.68 2.60 -2.87
N LEU A 66 -4.82 2.83 -2.19
CA LEU A 66 -6.14 2.61 -2.78
C LEU A 66 -6.35 3.48 -4.04
N LYS A 67 -6.01 4.77 -3.96
CA LYS A 67 -6.16 5.68 -5.09
C LYS A 67 -5.33 5.22 -6.29
N GLU A 68 -4.10 4.81 -6.08
CA GLU A 68 -3.22 4.33 -7.15
C GLU A 68 -3.80 3.08 -7.84
N HIS A 69 -4.30 2.11 -7.08
CA HIS A 69 -4.85 0.87 -7.63
C HIS A 69 -6.19 1.10 -8.34
N ILE A 70 -7.05 2.00 -7.83
CA ILE A 70 -8.26 2.41 -8.54
C ILE A 70 -7.91 2.98 -9.93
N GLU A 71 -6.92 3.88 -10.01
CA GLU A 71 -6.48 4.44 -11.29
C GLU A 71 -5.84 3.40 -12.21
N HIS A 72 -5.05 2.48 -11.65
CA HIS A 72 -4.46 1.38 -12.40
C HIS A 72 -5.54 0.51 -13.04
N TRP A 73 -6.46 -0.07 -12.26
CA TRP A 73 -7.50 -0.94 -12.79
C TRP A 73 -8.44 -0.21 -13.74
N ARG A 74 -8.79 1.04 -13.46
CA ARG A 74 -9.57 1.85 -14.40
C ARG A 74 -8.87 1.95 -15.76
N ARG A 75 -7.55 2.18 -15.78
CA ARG A 75 -6.76 2.23 -17.01
C ARG A 75 -6.72 0.86 -17.71
N GLU A 76 -6.38 -0.20 -17.00
CA GLU A 76 -6.28 -1.55 -17.58
C GLU A 76 -7.62 -2.03 -18.17
N ILE A 77 -8.74 -1.72 -17.50
CA ILE A 77 -10.09 -2.03 -17.99
C ILE A 77 -10.34 -1.29 -19.30
N LEU A 78 -10.05 0.01 -19.34
CA LEU A 78 -10.29 0.84 -20.52
C LEU A 78 -9.40 0.43 -21.70
N GLU A 79 -8.13 0.13 -21.47
CA GLU A 79 -7.18 -0.32 -22.49
C GLU A 79 -7.56 -1.68 -23.07
N SER A 80 -7.93 -2.64 -22.21
CA SER A 80 -8.39 -3.96 -22.62
C SER A 80 -9.66 -3.90 -23.47
N ILE A 81 -10.62 -3.07 -23.08
CA ILE A 81 -11.86 -2.89 -23.85
C ILE A 81 -11.55 -2.23 -25.20
N ARG A 82 -10.63 -1.27 -25.27
CA ARG A 82 -10.21 -0.64 -26.53
C ARG A 82 -9.64 -1.64 -27.53
N VAL A 83 -8.89 -2.63 -27.08
CA VAL A 83 -8.32 -3.69 -27.95
C VAL A 83 -9.28 -4.87 -28.20
N GLY A 84 -10.57 -4.73 -27.87
CA GLY A 84 -11.60 -5.71 -28.23
C GLY A 84 -11.95 -6.73 -27.15
N LYS A 85 -11.37 -6.64 -25.94
CA LYS A 85 -11.61 -7.64 -24.88
C LYS A 85 -12.92 -7.40 -24.14
N ASN A 86 -13.47 -8.49 -23.61
CA ASN A 86 -14.64 -8.45 -22.75
C ASN A 86 -14.21 -8.56 -21.28
N ILE A 87 -14.69 -7.64 -20.45
CA ILE A 87 -14.45 -7.62 -19.02
C ILE A 87 -15.78 -7.83 -18.29
N PHE A 88 -15.75 -8.66 -17.26
CA PHE A 88 -16.90 -9.01 -16.44
C PHE A 88 -16.69 -8.50 -15.02
N PHE A 89 -17.51 -7.55 -14.61
CA PHE A 89 -17.41 -6.88 -13.33
C PHE A 89 -18.58 -7.33 -12.45
N MET A 90 -18.26 -7.98 -11.34
CA MET A 90 -19.23 -8.49 -10.38
C MET A 90 -19.74 -7.35 -9.51
N LEU A 91 -21.05 -7.11 -9.53
CA LEU A 91 -21.69 -5.99 -8.85
C LEU A 91 -21.85 -6.24 -7.35
N ASN A 92 -20.72 -6.21 -6.64
CA ASN A 92 -20.66 -6.34 -5.18
C ASN A 92 -21.21 -5.07 -4.48
N LYS A 93 -21.20 -5.02 -3.15
CA LYS A 93 -21.63 -3.84 -2.40
C LYS A 93 -20.76 -2.62 -2.74
N LYS A 94 -21.38 -1.44 -2.85
CA LYS A 94 -20.66 -0.17 -2.92
C LYS A 94 -20.06 0.13 -1.56
N GLU A 95 -18.74 0.21 -1.53
CA GLU A 95 -17.95 0.58 -0.37
C GLU A 95 -17.52 2.04 -0.53
N GLU A 96 -17.73 2.85 0.51
CA GLU A 96 -17.39 4.28 0.52
C GLU A 96 -16.43 4.54 1.67
N VAL A 97 -15.30 5.15 1.36
CA VAL A 97 -14.23 5.45 2.32
C VAL A 97 -13.72 6.87 2.13
N TYR A 98 -13.20 7.46 3.21
CA TYR A 98 -12.47 8.72 3.17
C TYR A 98 -10.98 8.47 2.97
N ILE A 99 -10.40 9.18 2.01
CA ILE A 99 -8.97 9.13 1.69
C ILE A 99 -8.33 10.52 1.84
N ALA A 100 -7.05 10.57 2.18
CA ALA A 100 -6.27 11.80 2.20
C ALA A 100 -6.32 12.51 0.85
N THR A 101 -6.52 13.83 0.90
CA THR A 101 -6.31 14.71 -0.26
C THR A 101 -4.84 15.07 -0.45
N GLY A 102 -4.02 14.91 0.61
CA GLY A 102 -2.66 15.43 0.70
C GLY A 102 -2.59 16.86 1.28
N GLU A 103 -3.73 17.54 1.43
CA GLU A 103 -3.79 18.88 2.00
C GLU A 103 -3.91 18.84 3.52
N LYS A 104 -3.22 19.78 4.18
CA LYS A 104 -3.33 20.02 5.62
C LYS A 104 -3.65 21.48 5.83
N SER A 105 -4.69 21.76 6.60
CA SER A 105 -4.98 23.12 7.07
C SER A 105 -4.44 23.30 8.48
N TYR A 106 -4.14 24.55 8.84
CA TYR A 106 -3.55 24.89 10.12
C TYR A 106 -4.36 25.98 10.78
N SER A 107 -4.71 25.79 12.05
CA SER A 107 -5.37 26.78 12.89
C SER A 107 -4.56 27.05 14.15
N GLY A 108 -4.59 28.29 14.65
CA GLY A 108 -3.79 28.72 15.79
C GLY A 108 -2.35 29.17 15.45
N THR A 109 -1.64 29.72 16.42
CA THR A 109 -0.27 30.25 16.28
C THR A 109 0.68 29.60 17.28
N GLY A 110 1.93 29.32 16.86
CA GLY A 110 2.98 28.84 17.76
C GLY A 110 2.73 27.43 18.30
N ARG A 111 2.81 27.26 19.63
CA ARG A 111 2.64 25.96 20.33
C ARG A 111 1.23 25.36 20.22
N ASN A 112 0.20 26.18 19.95
CA ASN A 112 -1.20 25.74 19.85
C ASN A 112 -1.65 25.54 18.39
N ARG A 113 -0.72 25.26 17.47
CA ARG A 113 -1.04 25.01 16.05
C ARG A 113 -1.70 23.64 15.91
N GLN A 114 -3.00 23.61 15.66
CA GLN A 114 -3.70 22.40 15.26
C GLN A 114 -3.52 22.18 13.76
N THR A 115 -3.20 20.93 13.38
CA THR A 115 -3.09 20.52 11.98
C THR A 115 -4.28 19.64 11.65
N THR A 116 -5.12 20.08 10.71
CA THR A 116 -6.28 19.33 10.25
C THR A 116 -5.96 18.70 8.90
N ARG A 117 -5.95 17.37 8.88
CA ARG A 117 -5.84 16.58 7.66
C ARG A 117 -7.11 16.70 6.84
N GLN A 118 -6.99 17.06 5.57
CA GLN A 118 -8.14 17.14 4.66
C GLN A 118 -8.36 15.80 3.95
N VAL A 119 -9.60 15.32 4.01
CA VAL A 119 -10.02 14.04 3.43
C VAL A 119 -11.16 14.22 2.43
N THR A 120 -11.23 13.33 1.45
CA THR A 120 -12.32 13.29 0.46
C THR A 120 -12.88 11.88 0.36
N MET A 121 -14.17 11.76 0.03
CA MET A 121 -14.83 10.47 -0.16
C MET A 121 -14.45 9.88 -1.53
N THR A 122 -14.25 8.56 -1.56
CA THR A 122 -14.13 7.75 -2.77
C THR A 122 -14.95 6.46 -2.62
N SER A 123 -15.04 5.66 -3.68
CA SER A 123 -15.70 4.36 -3.65
C SER A 123 -15.03 3.33 -4.55
N ASN A 124 -15.20 2.05 -4.27
CA ASN A 124 -14.71 0.98 -5.14
C ASN A 124 -15.20 1.06 -6.60
N TYR A 125 -16.42 1.55 -6.82
CA TYR A 125 -16.97 1.75 -8.16
C TYR A 125 -16.26 2.81 -9.00
N GLN A 126 -15.34 3.58 -8.42
CA GLN A 126 -14.45 4.45 -9.18
C GLN A 126 -13.55 3.63 -10.13
N ILE A 127 -13.31 2.33 -9.89
CA ILE A 127 -12.58 1.45 -10.80
C ILE A 127 -13.23 1.40 -12.21
N VAL A 128 -14.56 1.56 -12.30
CA VAL A 128 -15.26 1.51 -13.58
C VAL A 128 -14.98 2.80 -14.39
N PRO A 129 -14.46 2.72 -15.62
CA PRO A 129 -14.25 3.89 -16.45
C PRO A 129 -15.60 4.57 -16.81
N GLY A 130 -15.66 5.90 -16.70
CA GLY A 130 -16.89 6.65 -17.01
C GLY A 130 -17.77 6.92 -15.79
N SER A 131 -19.02 7.32 -16.03
CA SER A 131 -19.91 7.90 -15.01
C SER A 131 -21.06 6.96 -14.67
N VAL A 132 -20.74 5.80 -14.08
CA VAL A 132 -21.76 4.90 -13.52
C VAL A 132 -22.13 5.37 -12.12
N GLN A 133 -23.41 5.65 -11.92
CA GLN A 133 -23.97 5.93 -10.60
C GLN A 133 -24.43 4.63 -9.96
N VAL A 134 -24.02 4.44 -8.71
CA VAL A 134 -24.26 3.19 -7.98
C VAL A 134 -24.83 3.49 -6.60
N THR A 135 -25.92 2.80 -6.27
CA THR A 135 -26.61 2.91 -4.98
C THR A 135 -26.74 1.52 -4.36
N ASN A 136 -26.38 1.36 -3.09
CA ASN A 136 -26.53 0.09 -2.37
C ASN A 136 -28.01 -0.31 -2.26
N SER A 137 -28.31 -1.56 -2.59
CA SER A 137 -29.62 -2.19 -2.42
C SER A 137 -29.46 -3.70 -2.59
N ASN A 138 -30.16 -4.53 -1.82
CA ASN A 138 -30.01 -5.99 -1.92
C ASN A 138 -31.29 -6.71 -2.35
N GLY A 139 -31.12 -7.89 -2.95
CA GLY A 139 -32.19 -8.84 -3.25
C GLY A 139 -31.84 -9.81 -4.37
N SER A 140 -32.74 -10.75 -4.66
CA SER A 140 -32.53 -11.81 -5.67
C SER A 140 -33.59 -11.82 -6.79
N SER A 141 -34.66 -11.05 -6.65
CA SER A 141 -35.78 -11.05 -7.61
C SER A 141 -35.45 -10.24 -8.87
N MET A 142 -34.83 -10.91 -9.85
CA MET A 142 -34.32 -10.29 -11.08
C MET A 142 -34.86 -10.96 -12.36
N ALA A 143 -34.82 -10.23 -13.47
CA ALA A 143 -35.15 -10.72 -14.80
C ALA A 143 -34.28 -10.04 -15.88
N LEU A 144 -34.08 -10.75 -16.99
CA LEU A 144 -33.41 -10.20 -18.17
C LEU A 144 -34.26 -9.12 -18.81
N VAL A 145 -33.58 -8.11 -19.35
CA VAL A 145 -34.20 -7.07 -20.17
C VAL A 145 -34.33 -7.54 -21.61
N GLY A 146 -35.54 -7.48 -22.16
CA GLY A 146 -35.82 -7.84 -23.55
C GLY A 146 -35.80 -9.36 -23.81
N LYS A 147 -36.30 -9.75 -24.99
CA LYS A 147 -36.34 -11.17 -25.42
C LYS A 147 -35.00 -11.65 -25.99
N GLU A 148 -34.26 -10.77 -26.66
CA GLU A 148 -32.96 -11.05 -27.28
C GLU A 148 -31.84 -10.46 -26.41
N ASN A 149 -31.64 -11.06 -25.24
CA ASN A 149 -30.63 -10.60 -24.30
C ASN A 149 -29.30 -11.32 -24.51
N VAL A 150 -28.22 -10.56 -24.64
CA VAL A 150 -26.87 -11.07 -24.91
C VAL A 150 -26.35 -12.03 -23.83
N ILE A 151 -26.78 -11.87 -22.58
CA ILE A 151 -26.36 -12.75 -21.48
C ILE A 151 -27.33 -13.91 -21.23
N ALA A 152 -28.32 -14.15 -22.08
CA ALA A 152 -29.34 -15.18 -21.84
C ALA A 152 -28.76 -16.59 -21.58
N PRO A 153 -27.73 -17.09 -22.33
CA PRO A 153 -27.12 -18.38 -22.03
C PRO A 153 -26.46 -18.43 -20.65
N TYR A 154 -25.74 -17.37 -20.27
CA TYR A 154 -25.15 -17.24 -18.94
C TYR A 154 -26.24 -17.19 -17.85
N TRP A 155 -27.32 -16.44 -18.09
CA TRP A 155 -28.38 -16.24 -17.12
C TRP A 155 -29.19 -17.51 -16.82
N THR A 156 -29.35 -18.40 -17.79
CA THR A 156 -29.97 -19.72 -17.57
C THR A 156 -29.22 -20.52 -16.52
N GLU A 157 -27.88 -20.46 -16.54
CA GLU A 157 -27.02 -21.24 -15.65
C GLU A 157 -26.77 -20.56 -14.30
N MET A 158 -26.68 -19.23 -14.31
CA MET A 158 -26.18 -18.44 -13.18
C MET A 158 -27.23 -17.52 -12.53
N GLY A 159 -28.31 -17.20 -13.24
CA GLY A 159 -29.27 -16.17 -12.80
C GLY A 159 -30.01 -16.52 -11.51
N ALA A 160 -30.27 -17.80 -11.25
CA ALA A 160 -30.88 -18.26 -10.00
C ALA A 160 -29.92 -18.22 -8.80
N LEU A 161 -28.62 -18.22 -9.06
CA LEU A 161 -27.57 -18.16 -8.04
C LEU A 161 -27.07 -16.74 -7.79
N SER A 162 -27.50 -15.80 -8.64
CA SER A 162 -27.07 -14.41 -8.59
C SER A 162 -27.97 -13.57 -7.70
N GLU A 163 -27.41 -12.51 -7.13
CA GLU A 163 -28.12 -11.50 -6.37
C GLU A 163 -27.69 -10.09 -6.80
N PHE A 164 -28.57 -9.10 -6.64
CA PHE A 164 -28.16 -7.71 -6.79
C PHE A 164 -27.76 -7.16 -5.42
N ARG A 165 -26.62 -6.48 -5.35
CA ARG A 165 -26.14 -5.73 -4.18
C ARG A 165 -26.16 -4.21 -4.40
N VAL A 166 -26.44 -3.79 -5.63
CA VAL A 166 -26.53 -2.38 -6.03
C VAL A 166 -27.58 -2.15 -7.12
N LEU A 167 -28.05 -0.91 -7.23
CA LEU A 167 -28.77 -0.37 -8.37
C LEU A 167 -27.84 0.50 -9.21
N LEU A 168 -28.01 0.45 -10.53
CA LEU A 168 -27.20 1.19 -11.50
C LEU A 168 -28.01 2.29 -12.21
N ASP A 169 -27.38 3.43 -12.40
CA ASP A 169 -27.87 4.54 -13.23
C ASP A 169 -26.70 5.25 -13.91
N GLY A 170 -26.98 6.16 -14.85
CA GLY A 170 -26.00 7.01 -15.51
C GLY A 170 -25.93 6.86 -17.03
N ASP A 171 -25.23 7.80 -17.66
CA ASP A 171 -25.11 7.87 -19.11
C ASP A 171 -24.31 6.69 -19.67
N GLY A 172 -24.89 5.98 -20.64
CA GLY A 172 -24.24 4.84 -21.31
C GLY A 172 -24.43 3.48 -20.61
N VAL A 173 -25.11 3.45 -19.45
CA VAL A 173 -25.51 2.21 -18.78
C VAL A 173 -26.69 1.58 -19.55
N LYS A 174 -26.41 0.57 -20.38
CA LYS A 174 -27.49 -0.17 -21.08
C LYS A 174 -27.95 -1.35 -20.23
N PRO A 175 -29.19 -1.36 -19.72
CA PRO A 175 -29.64 -2.39 -18.80
C PRO A 175 -29.75 -3.75 -19.51
N ILE A 176 -29.21 -4.79 -18.87
CA ILE A 176 -29.32 -6.19 -19.31
C ILE A 176 -30.02 -7.07 -18.26
N VAL A 177 -30.00 -6.66 -16.99
CA VAL A 177 -30.78 -7.28 -15.90
C VAL A 177 -31.48 -6.17 -15.11
N GLN A 178 -32.74 -6.41 -14.77
CA GLN A 178 -33.55 -5.52 -13.94
C GLN A 178 -34.23 -6.28 -12.80
N THR A 179 -34.64 -5.56 -11.75
CA THR A 179 -35.55 -6.09 -10.75
C THR A 179 -36.89 -6.47 -11.39
N LYS A 180 -37.48 -7.61 -11.01
CA LYS A 180 -38.80 -8.04 -11.55
C LYS A 180 -39.87 -6.98 -11.26
N THR A 181 -39.81 -6.38 -10.09
CA THR A 181 -40.70 -5.32 -9.64
C THR A 181 -39.96 -3.98 -9.68
N GLY A 182 -40.57 -2.96 -10.28
CA GLY A 182 -39.99 -1.61 -10.34
C GLY A 182 -38.92 -1.39 -11.42
N GLN A 183 -38.53 -2.44 -12.15
CA GLN A 183 -37.65 -2.39 -13.33
C GLN A 183 -36.36 -1.58 -13.12
N LYS A 184 -35.77 -1.68 -11.91
CA LYS A 184 -34.52 -1.00 -11.58
C LYS A 184 -33.36 -1.77 -12.17
N THR A 185 -32.41 -1.07 -12.78
CA THR A 185 -31.23 -1.70 -13.40
C THR A 185 -30.31 -2.28 -12.33
N VAL A 186 -30.02 -3.56 -12.45
CA VAL A 186 -29.13 -4.31 -11.53
C VAL A 186 -28.06 -5.11 -12.25
N GLY A 187 -28.06 -5.05 -13.59
CA GLY A 187 -26.98 -5.51 -14.44
C GLY A 187 -26.99 -4.72 -15.74
N ALA A 188 -25.82 -4.39 -16.26
CA ALA A 188 -25.70 -3.52 -17.43
C ALA A 188 -24.56 -3.93 -18.37
N ARG A 189 -24.66 -3.52 -19.63
CA ARG A 189 -23.55 -3.53 -20.60
C ARG A 189 -23.14 -2.09 -20.87
N ILE A 190 -21.84 -1.80 -20.75
CA ILE A 190 -21.26 -0.50 -21.09
C ILE A 190 -20.41 -0.68 -22.33
N CYS A 191 -20.72 0.11 -23.36
CA CYS A 191 -19.96 0.17 -24.60
C CYS A 191 -19.28 1.54 -24.68
N TYR A 192 -17.96 1.55 -24.78
CA TYR A 192 -17.19 2.78 -24.92
C TYR A 192 -17.09 3.19 -26.39
N LYS A 193 -17.12 4.49 -26.66
CA LYS A 193 -16.92 5.00 -28.02
C LYS A 193 -15.51 4.64 -28.50
N ASN A 194 -15.40 4.16 -29.75
CA ASN A 194 -14.14 3.69 -30.35
C ASN A 194 -13.47 2.52 -29.59
N ALA A 195 -14.26 1.69 -28.92
CA ALA A 195 -13.80 0.42 -28.37
C ALA A 195 -14.62 -0.72 -28.96
N GLU A 196 -13.96 -1.82 -29.30
CA GLU A 196 -14.61 -3.02 -29.84
C GLU A 196 -15.04 -3.99 -28.74
N GLY A 197 -14.38 -3.89 -27.57
CA GLY A 197 -14.66 -4.70 -26.39
C GLY A 197 -15.85 -4.20 -25.58
N ASN A 198 -16.16 -4.94 -24.52
CA ASN A 198 -17.35 -4.69 -23.71
C ASN A 198 -17.04 -4.78 -22.22
N LEU A 199 -17.68 -3.91 -21.43
CA LEU A 199 -17.76 -4.08 -19.99
C LEU A 199 -19.15 -4.58 -19.61
N PHE A 200 -19.21 -5.79 -19.07
CA PHE A 200 -20.41 -6.38 -18.51
C PHE A 200 -20.41 -6.18 -16.99
N LEU A 201 -21.41 -5.46 -16.50
CA LEU A 201 -21.70 -5.32 -15.08
C LEU A 201 -22.74 -6.38 -14.72
N LEU A 202 -22.32 -7.47 -14.08
CA LEU A 202 -23.15 -8.63 -13.79
C LEU A 202 -23.58 -8.63 -12.33
N PRO A 203 -24.83 -9.05 -12.02
CA PRO A 203 -25.24 -9.31 -10.63
C PRO A 203 -24.25 -10.24 -9.91
N TYR A 204 -24.14 -10.05 -8.60
CA TYR A 204 -23.14 -10.73 -7.78
C TYR A 204 -23.42 -12.23 -7.63
N ILE A 205 -22.37 -13.03 -7.58
CA ILE A 205 -22.44 -14.44 -7.19
C ILE A 205 -21.54 -14.61 -5.98
N ASP A 206 -22.14 -15.06 -4.88
CA ASP A 206 -21.44 -15.31 -3.63
C ASP A 206 -20.81 -16.70 -3.64
N PHE A 207 -19.48 -16.75 -3.73
CA PHE A 207 -18.67 -17.97 -3.61
C PHE A 207 -18.17 -18.23 -2.18
N GLU A 208 -18.32 -17.27 -1.26
CA GLU A 208 -17.83 -17.37 0.13
C GLU A 208 -18.95 -17.84 1.09
N ARG A 209 -19.92 -18.60 0.57
CA ARG A 209 -21.01 -19.13 1.39
C ARG A 209 -20.46 -20.08 2.44
N GLU A 210 -21.02 -20.04 3.65
CA GLU A 210 -20.58 -20.91 4.75
C GLU A 210 -20.56 -22.40 4.38
N ASN A 211 -21.51 -22.84 3.53
CA ASN A 211 -21.59 -24.23 3.09
C ASN A 211 -20.63 -24.59 1.94
N PHE A 212 -19.84 -23.64 1.42
CA PHE A 212 -18.92 -23.88 0.31
C PHE A 212 -17.50 -24.20 0.75
N SER A 213 -17.15 -23.95 2.01
CA SER A 213 -15.85 -24.27 2.60
C SER A 213 -15.99 -25.15 3.84
N TYR A 214 -14.98 -25.96 4.12
CA TYR A 214 -14.87 -26.73 5.35
C TYR A 214 -13.41 -26.76 5.83
N GLU A 215 -13.19 -26.90 7.13
CA GLU A 215 -11.87 -27.15 7.68
C GLU A 215 -11.57 -28.65 7.62
N ASN A 216 -10.47 -29.03 6.99
CA ASN A 216 -10.05 -30.42 6.90
C ASN A 216 -9.56 -30.91 8.27
N GLU A 217 -10.21 -31.95 8.80
CA GLU A 217 -9.94 -32.49 10.13
C GLU A 217 -8.51 -33.05 10.28
N GLU A 218 -7.84 -33.43 9.18
CA GLU A 218 -6.49 -34.01 9.23
C GLU A 218 -5.37 -32.96 9.39
N ASP A 219 -5.50 -31.81 8.73
CA ASP A 219 -4.42 -30.79 8.67
C ASP A 219 -4.87 -29.37 9.02
N GLY A 220 -6.14 -29.18 9.42
CA GLY A 220 -6.70 -27.89 9.82
C GLY A 220 -6.79 -26.87 8.68
N LYS A 221 -6.65 -27.30 7.42
CA LYS A 221 -6.72 -26.38 6.27
C LYS A 221 -8.15 -26.17 5.81
N TYR A 222 -8.47 -24.93 5.46
CA TYR A 222 -9.74 -24.61 4.79
C TYR A 222 -9.71 -25.10 3.34
N CYS A 223 -10.71 -25.90 2.99
CA CYS A 223 -10.88 -26.53 1.69
C CYS A 223 -12.24 -26.17 1.08
N TRP A 224 -12.29 -26.03 -0.24
CA TRP A 224 -13.53 -25.89 -0.99
C TRP A 224 -14.28 -27.22 -1.08
N THR A 225 -15.61 -27.18 -0.98
CA THR A 225 -16.50 -28.33 -1.22
C THR A 225 -16.58 -28.67 -2.71
N ASP A 226 -16.95 -29.91 -3.04
CA ASP A 226 -17.19 -30.33 -4.44
C ASP A 226 -18.27 -29.50 -5.13
N GLU A 227 -19.28 -29.05 -4.38
CA GLU A 227 -20.33 -28.14 -4.87
C GLU A 227 -19.73 -26.80 -5.30
N ALA A 228 -18.89 -26.19 -4.46
CA ALA A 228 -18.21 -24.94 -4.76
C ALA A 228 -17.30 -25.08 -5.98
N LEU A 229 -16.47 -26.15 -6.02
CA LEU A 229 -15.59 -26.44 -7.15
C LEU A 229 -16.36 -26.63 -8.47
N ALA A 230 -17.51 -27.32 -8.42
CA ALA A 230 -18.37 -27.51 -9.59
C ALA A 230 -19.00 -26.19 -10.05
N LEU A 231 -19.46 -25.36 -9.11
CA LEU A 231 -20.04 -24.07 -9.40
C LEU A 231 -19.03 -23.11 -10.05
N GLY A 232 -17.83 -22.97 -9.48
CA GLY A 232 -16.80 -22.07 -10.03
C GLY A 232 -16.35 -22.47 -11.43
N LYS A 233 -16.14 -23.78 -11.69
CA LYS A 233 -15.88 -24.30 -13.04
C LYS A 233 -17.01 -23.94 -14.02
N LYS A 234 -18.26 -24.11 -13.59
CA LYS A 234 -19.45 -23.81 -14.40
C LYS A 234 -19.58 -22.31 -14.68
N PHE A 235 -19.28 -21.47 -13.70
CA PHE A 235 -19.28 -20.02 -13.82
C PHE A 235 -18.27 -19.55 -14.86
N VAL A 236 -17.00 -19.93 -14.73
CA VAL A 236 -15.95 -19.55 -15.69
C VAL A 236 -16.26 -20.06 -17.09
N THR A 237 -16.77 -21.29 -17.21
CA THR A 237 -17.21 -21.84 -18.50
C THR A 237 -18.31 -20.97 -19.13
N SER A 238 -19.30 -20.54 -18.33
CA SER A 238 -20.41 -19.71 -18.80
C SER A 238 -19.93 -18.32 -19.25
N ILE A 239 -18.96 -17.73 -18.55
CA ILE A 239 -18.30 -16.48 -18.93
C ILE A 239 -17.54 -16.62 -20.26
N CYS A 240 -16.77 -17.70 -20.42
CA CYS A 240 -16.06 -18.01 -21.67
C CYS A 240 -17.01 -18.16 -22.87
N VAL A 241 -18.13 -18.86 -22.69
CA VAL A 241 -19.17 -19.00 -23.72
C VAL A 241 -19.79 -17.65 -24.07
N LEU A 242 -20.09 -16.82 -23.07
CA LEU A 242 -20.62 -15.49 -23.28
C LEU A 242 -19.64 -14.60 -24.05
N SER A 243 -18.37 -14.56 -23.66
CA SER A 243 -17.33 -13.77 -24.34
C SER A 243 -17.20 -14.16 -25.82
N LYS A 244 -17.20 -15.47 -26.10
CA LYS A 244 -17.15 -16.00 -27.47
C LYS A 244 -18.37 -15.57 -28.30
N ALA A 245 -19.57 -15.65 -27.73
CA ALA A 245 -20.80 -15.27 -28.42
C ALA A 245 -20.84 -13.78 -28.76
N VAL A 246 -20.36 -12.93 -27.84
CA VAL A 246 -20.30 -11.48 -28.03
C VAL A 246 -19.32 -11.13 -29.16
N ASN A 247 -18.14 -11.73 -29.17
CA ASN A 247 -17.11 -11.45 -30.19
C ASN A 247 -17.50 -11.94 -31.59
N ALA A 248 -18.30 -13.00 -31.69
CA ALA A 248 -18.82 -13.47 -32.98
C ALA A 248 -19.85 -12.52 -33.61
N SER A 249 -20.47 -11.64 -32.81
CA SER A 249 -21.53 -10.73 -33.26
C SER A 249 -21.03 -9.34 -33.70
N SER A 250 -19.74 -9.04 -33.53
CA SER A 250 -19.15 -7.74 -33.90
C SER A 250 -18.62 -7.74 -35.34
N GLU A 251 -19.50 -7.76 -36.33
CA GLU A 251 -19.14 -7.52 -37.74
C GLU A 251 -18.93 -6.02 -38.01
N PHE A 252 -17.85 -5.43 -37.48
CA PHE A 252 -17.40 -4.12 -37.93
C PHE A 252 -16.30 -4.29 -38.98
N SER A 253 -16.48 -3.63 -40.12
CA SER A 253 -15.41 -3.53 -41.13
C SER A 253 -14.29 -2.65 -40.58
N ALA A 254 -13.04 -3.06 -40.77
CA ALA A 254 -11.89 -2.24 -40.43
C ALA A 254 -12.01 -0.87 -41.12
N LYS A 255 -11.80 0.22 -40.38
CA LYS A 255 -11.82 1.57 -40.94
C LYS A 255 -10.72 1.70 -42.00
N PRO A 256 -11.02 2.12 -43.23
CA PRO A 256 -10.00 2.36 -44.23
C PRO A 256 -8.98 3.40 -43.79
N GLU A 257 -7.70 3.15 -44.06
CA GLU A 257 -6.58 3.99 -43.59
C GLU A 257 -6.67 5.44 -44.07
N TRP A 258 -7.25 5.69 -45.24
CA TRP A 258 -7.40 7.06 -45.77
C TRP A 258 -8.34 7.94 -44.93
N LEU A 259 -9.19 7.37 -44.06
CA LEU A 259 -10.04 8.14 -43.15
C LEU A 259 -9.25 8.83 -42.02
N THR A 260 -8.01 8.41 -41.74
CA THR A 260 -7.16 9.05 -40.73
C THR A 260 -6.42 10.29 -41.25
N GLN A 261 -6.51 10.57 -42.56
CA GLN A 261 -5.91 11.77 -43.16
C GLN A 261 -6.68 13.04 -42.74
N ASN A 262 -5.94 14.12 -42.43
CA ASN A 262 -6.50 15.40 -41.94
C ASN A 262 -7.68 15.95 -42.77
N LYS A 263 -7.74 15.67 -44.07
CA LYS A 263 -8.84 16.08 -44.97
C LYS A 263 -10.21 15.52 -44.56
N ASN A 264 -10.24 14.44 -43.78
CA ASN A 264 -11.46 13.75 -43.35
C ASN A 264 -11.79 14.00 -41.87
N ASN A 265 -11.00 14.82 -41.17
CA ASN A 265 -11.27 15.14 -39.77
C ASN A 265 -12.53 15.99 -39.64
N LEU A 266 -13.41 15.61 -38.72
CA LEU A 266 -14.61 16.39 -38.46
C LEU A 266 -14.30 17.58 -37.54
N PRO A 267 -14.88 18.78 -37.74
CA PRO A 267 -14.56 19.95 -36.90
C PRO A 267 -14.82 19.76 -35.40
N LYS A 268 -15.84 18.96 -35.03
CA LYS A 268 -16.11 18.62 -33.61
C LYS A 268 -15.10 17.61 -33.06
N GLU A 269 -14.60 16.72 -33.90
CA GLU A 269 -13.54 15.76 -33.55
C GLU A 269 -12.23 16.49 -33.32
N GLU A 270 -11.85 17.43 -34.19
CA GLU A 270 -10.63 18.24 -34.04
C GLU A 270 -10.63 19.04 -32.74
N LYS A 271 -11.77 19.66 -32.39
CA LYS A 271 -11.94 20.33 -31.08
C LYS A 271 -11.77 19.36 -29.91
N ALA A 272 -12.23 18.12 -30.03
CA ALA A 272 -12.06 17.11 -28.99
C ALA A 272 -10.59 16.63 -28.90
N ARG A 273 -9.92 16.46 -30.04
CA ARG A 273 -8.49 16.12 -30.11
C ARG A 273 -7.60 17.19 -29.49
N ASN A 274 -7.87 18.47 -29.76
CA ASN A 274 -7.12 19.57 -29.14
C ASN A 274 -7.30 19.59 -27.62
N LYS A 275 -8.53 19.39 -27.13
CA LYS A 275 -8.77 19.22 -25.68
C LYS A 275 -8.05 18.01 -25.10
N LEU A 276 -7.95 16.90 -25.85
CA LEU A 276 -7.22 15.72 -25.42
C LEU A 276 -5.72 16.02 -25.28
N ILE A 277 -5.11 16.68 -26.25
CA ILE A 277 -3.69 17.11 -26.21
C ILE A 277 -3.44 18.03 -25.00
N ASP A 278 -4.34 18.99 -24.74
CA ASP A 278 -4.21 19.88 -23.57
C ASP A 278 -4.27 19.12 -22.24
N VAL A 279 -5.13 18.11 -22.15
CA VAL A 279 -5.24 17.23 -20.97
C VAL A 279 -4.01 16.34 -20.83
N GLU A 280 -3.53 15.75 -21.92
CA GLU A 280 -2.31 14.94 -21.95
C GLU A 280 -1.09 15.74 -21.49
N SER A 281 -0.94 16.99 -21.94
CA SER A 281 0.13 17.89 -21.48
C SER A 281 0.05 18.17 -19.97
N LYS A 282 -1.16 18.29 -19.41
CA LYS A 282 -1.36 18.45 -17.96
C LYS A 282 -1.00 17.17 -17.21
N ILE A 283 -1.40 16.01 -17.73
CA ILE A 283 -1.05 14.69 -17.15
C ILE A 283 0.47 14.52 -17.10
N ASP A 284 1.19 14.87 -18.16
CA ASP A 284 2.66 14.75 -18.18
C ASP A 284 3.34 15.64 -17.15
N LYS A 285 2.85 16.88 -16.95
CA LYS A 285 3.34 17.75 -15.89
C LYS A 285 3.08 17.17 -14.50
N LEU A 286 1.87 16.66 -14.27
CA LEU A 286 1.49 16.04 -12.99
C LEU A 286 2.28 14.75 -12.73
N LYS A 287 2.59 13.94 -13.75
CA LYS A 287 3.43 12.74 -13.62
C LYS A 287 4.85 13.10 -13.21
N LYS A 288 5.47 14.11 -13.83
CA LYS A 288 6.80 14.58 -13.42
C LYS A 288 6.82 15.09 -11.97
N GLN A 289 5.76 15.80 -11.56
CA GLN A 289 5.62 16.22 -10.17
C GLN A 289 5.46 15.02 -9.22
N LYS A 290 4.66 14.01 -9.60
CA LYS A 290 4.53 12.76 -8.85
C LYS A 290 5.89 12.09 -8.65
N GLU A 291 6.69 11.93 -9.72
CA GLU A 291 8.02 11.31 -9.64
C GLU A 291 8.96 12.07 -8.69
N ILE A 292 8.94 13.41 -8.72
CA ILE A 292 9.71 14.24 -7.77
C ILE A 292 9.28 13.95 -6.33
N TYR A 293 7.98 13.95 -6.04
CA TYR A 293 7.48 13.68 -4.69
C TYR A 293 7.74 12.24 -4.23
N GLU A 294 7.68 11.26 -5.12
CA GLU A 294 8.04 9.87 -4.81
C GLU A 294 9.52 9.75 -4.43
N GLN A 295 10.40 10.45 -5.14
CA GLN A 295 11.82 10.53 -4.78
C GLN A 295 12.03 11.25 -3.44
N GLU A 296 11.33 12.36 -3.18
CA GLU A 296 11.37 13.05 -1.89
C GLU A 296 10.92 12.14 -0.74
N ILE A 297 9.80 11.41 -0.90
CA ILE A 297 9.32 10.45 0.10
C ILE A 297 10.35 9.35 0.36
N ALA A 298 10.97 8.82 -0.70
CA ALA A 298 12.00 7.79 -0.57
C ALA A 298 13.22 8.30 0.22
N ASN A 299 13.64 9.54 -0.06
CA ASN A 299 14.76 10.19 0.65
C ASN A 299 14.43 10.46 2.13
N GLU A 300 13.24 10.95 2.43
CA GLU A 300 12.80 11.22 3.81
C GLU A 300 12.55 9.93 4.61
N SER A 301 12.22 8.82 3.93
CA SER A 301 11.94 7.53 4.56
C SER A 301 13.20 6.78 4.99
N VAL A 302 14.40 7.27 4.68
CA VAL A 302 15.67 6.61 5.05
C VAL A 302 15.79 6.38 6.55
N LEU A 303 15.28 7.29 7.39
CA LEU A 303 15.27 7.10 8.85
C LEU A 303 14.54 5.83 9.30
N LYS A 304 13.51 5.37 8.56
CA LYS A 304 12.78 4.14 8.89
C LYS A 304 13.68 2.90 8.84
N ARG A 305 14.80 2.95 8.11
CA ARG A 305 15.80 1.86 8.06
C ARG A 305 16.40 1.55 9.41
N LEU A 306 16.44 2.51 10.34
CA LEU A 306 16.82 2.26 11.74
C LEU A 306 15.96 1.18 12.40
N LEU A 307 14.71 1.03 11.97
CA LEU A 307 13.80 0.05 12.55
C LEU A 307 14.04 -1.35 12.01
N TYR A 308 14.44 -1.52 10.75
CA TYR A 308 14.37 -2.84 10.11
C TYR A 308 15.61 -3.28 9.32
N GLU A 309 16.57 -2.39 9.03
CA GLU A 309 17.75 -2.75 8.22
C GLU A 309 18.93 -3.31 9.04
N ASN A 310 19.92 -3.85 8.32
CA ASN A 310 21.24 -4.25 8.83
C ASN A 310 22.35 -3.89 7.81
N GLY A 311 23.63 -3.89 8.24
CA GLY A 311 24.79 -3.58 7.39
C GLY A 311 24.79 -2.14 6.85
N LYS A 312 25.34 -1.92 5.66
CA LYS A 312 25.49 -0.59 5.02
C LYS A 312 24.19 0.24 5.00
N PRO A 313 22.99 -0.31 4.70
CA PRO A 313 21.74 0.45 4.79
C PRO A 313 21.38 0.94 6.21
N LEU A 314 21.77 0.20 7.25
CA LEU A 314 21.60 0.61 8.64
C LEU A 314 22.63 1.69 9.03
N GLU A 315 23.89 1.50 8.65
CA GLU A 315 24.98 2.48 8.87
C GLU A 315 24.60 3.85 8.30
N GLU A 316 24.08 3.89 7.07
CA GLU A 316 23.64 5.14 6.43
C GLU A 316 22.50 5.82 7.20
N ALA A 317 21.55 5.05 7.72
CA ALA A 317 20.44 5.60 8.49
C ALA A 317 20.89 6.13 9.87
N ILE A 318 21.88 5.47 10.48
CA ILE A 318 22.54 5.93 11.72
C ILE A 318 23.26 7.25 11.47
N ARG A 319 24.03 7.35 10.38
CA ARG A 319 24.75 8.57 9.98
C ARG A 319 23.79 9.75 9.90
N ILE A 320 22.71 9.61 9.12
CA ILE A 320 21.71 10.67 8.95
C ILE A 320 21.06 11.04 10.29
N ALA A 321 20.73 10.06 11.13
CA ALA A 321 20.14 10.34 12.45
C ALA A 321 21.07 11.11 13.39
N LEU A 322 22.37 10.79 13.38
CA LEU A 322 23.38 11.49 14.15
C LEU A 322 23.61 12.92 13.61
N GLU A 323 23.62 13.11 12.30
CA GLU A 323 23.70 14.43 11.66
C GLU A 323 22.50 15.32 12.01
N ILE A 324 21.28 14.77 11.96
CA ILE A 324 20.05 15.46 12.39
C ILE A 324 20.14 15.85 13.86
N MET A 325 20.77 15.02 14.70
CA MET A 325 21.04 15.32 16.11
C MET A 325 22.14 16.38 16.30
N GLY A 326 22.84 16.77 15.23
CA GLY A 326 23.86 17.82 15.23
C GLY A 326 25.27 17.32 15.53
N PHE A 327 25.55 16.04 15.29
CA PHE A 327 26.93 15.56 15.15
C PHE A 327 27.45 15.84 13.74
N SER A 328 28.76 16.06 13.61
CA SER A 328 29.49 15.82 12.37
C SER A 328 29.79 14.33 12.30
N VAL A 329 29.49 13.66 11.19
CA VAL A 329 29.70 12.22 11.04
C VAL A 329 30.54 11.96 9.79
N GLU A 330 31.64 11.24 9.96
CA GLU A 330 32.52 10.83 8.88
C GLU A 330 32.63 9.31 8.88
N HIS A 331 32.62 8.72 7.68
CA HIS A 331 33.03 7.34 7.50
C HIS A 331 34.54 7.33 7.28
N PHE A 332 35.25 6.48 8.02
CA PHE A 332 36.71 6.39 7.90
C PHE A 332 37.07 5.02 7.35
N GLU A 333 37.67 4.99 6.17
CA GLU A 333 38.17 3.79 5.52
C GLU A 333 39.57 4.10 4.96
N ASN A 334 40.57 3.37 5.43
CA ASN A 334 41.92 3.39 4.85
C ASN A 334 42.40 1.94 4.59
N SER A 335 43.65 1.76 4.13
CA SER A 335 44.18 0.43 3.82
C SER A 335 44.34 -0.51 5.03
N GLU A 336 44.21 0.01 6.26
CA GLU A 336 44.50 -0.70 7.52
C GLU A 336 43.30 -0.74 8.51
N SER A 337 42.34 0.19 8.42
CA SER A 337 41.21 0.37 9.35
C SER A 337 39.92 0.80 8.62
N GLU A 338 38.77 0.25 9.03
CA GLU A 338 37.42 0.65 8.63
C GLU A 338 36.57 0.91 9.88
N PHE A 339 36.04 2.13 10.03
CA PHE A 339 35.16 2.52 11.13
C PHE A 339 33.76 2.84 10.59
N ASP A 340 32.73 2.16 11.10
CA ASP A 340 31.36 2.36 10.64
C ASP A 340 30.92 3.83 10.76
N ALA A 341 31.23 4.48 11.89
CA ALA A 341 30.98 5.90 12.08
C ALA A 341 31.99 6.55 13.04
N VAL A 342 32.64 7.64 12.62
CA VAL A 342 33.34 8.57 13.52
C VAL A 342 32.47 9.80 13.64
N PHE A 343 32.04 10.14 14.86
CA PHE A 343 31.09 11.24 15.03
C PHE A 343 31.43 12.15 16.21
N GLU A 344 31.33 13.45 15.98
CA GLU A 344 31.76 14.47 16.93
C GLU A 344 30.81 15.66 17.01
N SER A 345 30.81 16.31 18.17
CA SER A 345 30.06 17.52 18.43
C SER A 345 30.79 18.35 19.49
N GLN A 346 30.26 19.53 19.82
CA GLN A 346 30.80 20.35 20.91
C GLN A 346 30.81 19.64 22.27
N GLU A 347 29.97 18.62 22.43
CA GLU A 347 29.87 17.86 23.67
C GLU A 347 30.94 16.74 23.76
N GLY A 348 31.49 16.25 22.64
CA GLY A 348 32.44 15.14 22.64
C GLY A 348 32.54 14.39 21.30
N ARG A 349 33.52 13.50 21.20
CA ARG A 349 33.87 12.68 20.03
C ARG A 349 33.73 11.19 20.33
N LEU A 350 33.16 10.46 19.38
CA LEU A 350 32.87 9.03 19.51
C LEU A 350 33.25 8.25 18.24
N ILE A 351 33.50 6.96 18.45
CA ILE A 351 33.59 5.96 17.38
C ILE A 351 32.42 4.99 17.57
N GLY A 352 31.70 4.74 16.49
CA GLY A 352 30.49 3.95 16.42
C GLY A 352 30.70 2.65 15.66
N GLU A 353 30.10 1.57 16.17
CA GLU A 353 29.95 0.30 15.47
C GLU A 353 28.45 -0.03 15.37
N ALA A 354 27.98 -0.48 14.20
CA ALA A 354 26.58 -0.80 13.97
C ALA A 354 26.34 -2.31 13.84
N GLU A 355 25.30 -2.84 14.51
CA GLU A 355 24.92 -4.24 14.35
C GLU A 355 23.41 -4.43 14.29
N GLY A 356 22.94 -5.09 13.22
CA GLY A 356 21.55 -5.53 13.06
C GLY A 356 21.41 -7.06 13.15
N LYS A 357 20.44 -7.54 13.93
CA LYS A 357 20.13 -8.96 14.09
C LYS A 357 18.65 -9.23 13.84
N ASN A 358 18.35 -10.32 13.12
CA ASN A 358 16.97 -10.70 12.78
C ASN A 358 16.16 -11.11 14.02
N ASN A 359 16.65 -12.10 14.79
CA ASN A 359 15.85 -12.77 15.84
C ASN A 359 16.61 -12.92 17.17
N LYS A 360 17.62 -12.08 17.42
CA LYS A 360 18.50 -12.19 18.60
C LYS A 360 18.92 -10.80 19.10
N ALA A 361 19.28 -10.74 20.38
CA ALA A 361 19.98 -9.61 20.98
C ALA A 361 21.40 -9.43 20.40
N ILE A 362 21.90 -8.21 20.48
CA ILE A 362 23.28 -7.82 20.13
C ILE A 362 24.25 -8.41 21.16
N ASN A 363 25.33 -9.01 20.68
CA ASN A 363 26.29 -9.73 21.50
C ASN A 363 27.63 -8.98 21.60
N ILE A 364 28.52 -9.45 22.47
CA ILE A 364 29.81 -8.81 22.76
C ILE A 364 30.79 -8.73 21.57
N SER A 365 30.56 -9.48 20.47
CA SER A 365 31.56 -9.60 19.40
C SER A 365 31.98 -8.26 18.80
N LYS A 366 31.02 -7.36 18.61
CA LYS A 366 31.24 -6.01 18.06
C LYS A 366 31.90 -5.03 19.03
N LEU A 367 31.75 -5.22 20.35
CA LEU A 367 32.48 -4.41 21.33
C LEU A 367 33.99 -4.61 21.24
N ARG A 368 34.45 -5.83 20.94
CA ARG A 368 35.88 -6.10 20.79
C ARG A 368 36.47 -5.40 19.56
N GLN A 369 35.73 -5.40 18.45
CA GLN A 369 36.10 -4.68 17.24
C GLN A 369 36.15 -3.17 17.51
N LEU A 370 35.12 -2.64 18.18
CA LEU A 370 35.06 -1.25 18.57
C LEU A 370 36.24 -0.83 19.47
N GLU A 371 36.62 -1.63 20.46
CA GLU A 371 37.79 -1.33 21.31
C GLU A 371 39.10 -1.24 20.50
N MET A 372 39.29 -2.15 19.53
CA MET A 372 40.44 -2.07 18.63
C MET A 372 40.41 -0.79 17.80
N ASN A 373 39.26 -0.47 17.19
CA ASN A 373 39.08 0.73 16.38
C ASN A 373 39.38 2.02 17.16
N ILE A 374 39.00 2.09 18.44
CA ILE A 374 39.30 3.25 19.28
C ILE A 374 40.81 3.39 19.55
N HIS A 375 41.51 2.28 19.75
CA HIS A 375 42.96 2.31 19.93
C HIS A 375 43.69 2.69 18.64
N GLU A 376 43.31 2.12 17.51
CA GLU A 376 43.86 2.46 16.19
C GLU A 376 43.65 3.95 15.86
N ASP A 377 42.47 4.48 16.17
CA ASP A 377 42.19 5.90 15.97
C ASP A 377 43.04 6.81 16.87
N PHE A 378 43.27 6.42 18.12
CA PHE A 378 44.09 7.19 19.06
C PHE A 378 45.59 7.15 18.77
N GLU A 379 46.08 6.14 18.06
CA GLU A 379 47.48 6.05 17.63
C GLU A 379 47.84 7.04 16.51
N ARG A 380 46.84 7.70 15.90
CA ARG A 380 47.05 8.65 14.80
C ARG A 380 47.58 9.99 15.29
N ASP A 381 48.53 10.55 14.55
CA ASP A 381 49.18 11.83 14.87
C ASP A 381 48.22 13.03 14.92
N ASP A 382 47.07 12.96 14.23
CA ASP A 382 46.06 14.02 14.16
C ASP A 382 45.01 13.96 15.29
N VAL A 383 45.06 12.93 16.15
CA VAL A 383 44.10 12.70 17.24
C VAL A 383 44.76 12.97 18.59
N THR A 384 44.26 13.95 19.34
CA THR A 384 44.81 14.31 20.66
C THR A 384 44.12 13.62 21.82
N ASP A 385 42.82 13.30 21.66
CA ASP A 385 41.97 12.77 22.72
C ASP A 385 41.30 11.48 22.26
N MET A 386 41.33 10.47 23.12
CA MET A 386 40.73 9.17 22.86
C MET A 386 39.20 9.30 22.75
N ALA A 387 38.64 8.80 21.65
CA ALA A 387 37.19 8.80 21.44
C ALA A 387 36.46 7.85 22.40
N LYS A 388 35.21 8.18 22.72
CA LYS A 388 34.33 7.26 23.44
C LYS A 388 33.72 6.25 22.48
N GLY A 389 33.65 4.98 22.86
CA GLY A 389 32.96 3.96 22.08
C GLY A 389 31.43 4.10 22.12
N ALA A 390 30.76 3.82 21.00
CA ALA A 390 29.33 3.65 20.90
C ALA A 390 28.97 2.40 20.08
N LEU A 391 28.19 1.48 20.64
CA LEU A 391 27.62 0.35 19.90
C LEU A 391 26.14 0.60 19.63
N ILE A 392 25.75 0.55 18.36
CA ILE A 392 24.42 0.92 17.89
C ILE A 392 23.71 -0.34 17.39
N GLY A 393 22.68 -0.76 18.12
CA GLY A 393 22.04 -2.07 17.95
C GLY A 393 20.64 -2.00 17.34
N ASN A 394 20.40 -2.76 16.28
CA ASN A 394 19.07 -3.10 15.76
C ASN A 394 18.75 -4.58 16.02
N ALA A 395 18.41 -4.89 17.27
CA ALA A 395 17.99 -6.22 17.67
C ALA A 395 16.57 -6.52 17.21
N PHE A 396 16.28 -7.79 16.95
CA PHE A 396 14.94 -8.28 16.57
C PHE A 396 14.30 -7.48 15.42
N ARG A 397 15.09 -7.11 14.40
CA ARG A 397 14.75 -6.04 13.45
C ARG A 397 13.46 -6.25 12.63
N LEU A 398 12.97 -7.48 12.53
CA LEU A 398 11.75 -7.81 11.80
C LEU A 398 10.52 -7.97 12.70
N ILE A 399 10.68 -7.74 14.00
CA ILE A 399 9.59 -7.70 15.00
C ILE A 399 9.22 -6.23 15.24
N GLU A 400 7.94 -5.96 15.47
CA GLU A 400 7.43 -4.63 15.79
C GLU A 400 8.17 -4.05 17.01
N PRO A 401 8.57 -2.76 17.01
CA PRO A 401 9.45 -2.20 18.05
C PRO A 401 9.00 -2.44 19.49
N ASP A 402 7.69 -2.37 19.77
CA ASP A 402 7.12 -2.53 21.11
C ASP A 402 7.07 -3.99 21.58
N GLU A 403 7.21 -4.95 20.66
CA GLU A 403 7.23 -6.38 20.94
C GLU A 403 8.66 -6.95 21.05
N ARG A 404 9.69 -6.11 20.91
CA ARG A 404 11.09 -6.55 20.96
C ARG A 404 11.52 -6.85 22.39
N GLY A 405 12.24 -7.95 22.55
CA GLY A 405 12.92 -8.27 23.81
C GLY A 405 14.18 -7.43 24.04
N GLU A 406 15.00 -7.88 24.99
CA GLU A 406 16.25 -7.21 25.36
C GLU A 406 17.21 -7.01 24.18
N PHE A 407 17.60 -5.76 23.91
CA PHE A 407 18.42 -5.41 22.75
C PHE A 407 19.87 -5.90 22.87
N PHE A 408 20.42 -5.96 24.07
CA PHE A 408 21.80 -6.31 24.34
C PHE A 408 21.87 -7.47 25.33
N THR A 409 22.78 -8.42 25.09
CA THR A 409 23.02 -9.53 26.04
C THR A 409 23.69 -9.06 27.34
N ASP A 410 23.50 -9.77 28.45
CA ASP A 410 24.14 -9.48 29.75
C ASP A 410 25.67 -9.34 29.67
N LYS A 411 26.29 -10.17 28.81
CA LYS A 411 27.73 -10.11 28.53
C LYS A 411 28.12 -8.80 27.85
N CYS A 412 27.30 -8.33 26.92
CA CYS A 412 27.48 -7.05 26.24
C CYS A 412 27.33 -5.88 27.22
N LEU A 413 26.30 -5.90 28.07
CA LEU A 413 26.09 -4.90 29.11
C LEU A 413 27.28 -4.80 30.08
N THR A 414 27.74 -5.94 30.58
CA THR A 414 28.88 -6.02 31.51
C THR A 414 30.16 -5.46 30.87
N ALA A 415 30.42 -5.82 29.61
CA ALA A 415 31.61 -5.36 28.88
C ALA A 415 31.55 -3.85 28.59
N ALA A 416 30.40 -3.33 28.14
CA ALA A 416 30.23 -1.90 27.88
C ALA A 416 30.44 -1.05 29.13
N ASN A 417 29.95 -1.53 30.29
CA ASN A 417 30.18 -0.86 31.57
C ASN A 417 31.66 -0.81 31.97
N ARG A 418 32.43 -1.83 31.62
CA ARG A 418 33.87 -1.89 31.89
C ARG A 418 34.67 -0.97 30.96
N SER A 419 34.31 -0.88 29.69
CA SER A 419 35.03 -0.09 28.68
C SER A 419 34.54 1.35 28.53
N GLY A 420 33.49 1.75 29.26
CA GLY A 420 32.92 3.09 29.15
C GLY A 420 32.12 3.31 27.85
N THR A 421 31.68 2.23 27.20
CA THR A 421 30.99 2.28 25.91
C THR A 421 29.51 2.63 26.09
N ALA A 422 29.00 3.52 25.23
CA ALA A 422 27.57 3.80 25.12
C ALA A 422 26.87 2.73 24.25
N LEU A 423 25.71 2.23 24.69
CA LEU A 423 24.89 1.28 23.95
C LEU A 423 23.61 1.96 23.50
N ILE A 424 23.43 2.13 22.19
CA ILE A 424 22.32 2.89 21.61
C ILE A 424 21.35 1.92 20.94
N ARG A 425 20.08 1.93 21.35
CA ARG A 425 19.01 1.22 20.65
C ARG A 425 18.58 2.04 19.44
N THR A 426 18.54 1.41 18.28
CA THR A 426 18.13 2.06 17.03
C THR A 426 16.68 2.55 17.04
N VAL A 427 15.78 1.90 17.80
CA VAL A 427 14.40 2.37 18.03
C VAL A 427 14.38 3.71 18.75
N ASP A 428 15.21 3.89 19.79
CA ASP A 428 15.29 5.16 20.51
C ASP A 428 15.89 6.26 19.61
N LEU A 429 16.95 5.91 18.88
CA LEU A 429 17.58 6.80 17.91
C LEU A 429 16.59 7.24 16.83
N PHE A 430 15.74 6.32 16.34
CA PHE A 430 14.68 6.61 15.39
C PHE A 430 13.67 7.62 15.96
N ASN A 431 13.22 7.43 17.20
CA ASN A 431 12.24 8.34 17.82
C ASN A 431 12.80 9.76 17.97
N VAL A 432 14.07 9.88 18.39
CA VAL A 432 14.77 11.17 18.48
C VAL A 432 14.93 11.82 17.10
N ALA A 433 15.39 11.05 16.10
CA ALA A 433 15.60 11.54 14.75
C ALA A 433 14.28 11.94 14.08
N LYS A 434 13.20 11.18 14.27
CA LYS A 434 11.84 11.46 13.81
C LYS A 434 11.32 12.80 14.35
N TYR A 435 11.58 13.10 15.62
CA TYR A 435 11.20 14.39 16.20
C TYR A 435 12.01 15.55 15.60
N LEU A 436 13.34 15.38 15.53
CA LEU A 436 14.27 16.42 15.08
C LEU A 436 14.21 16.69 13.56
N SER A 437 13.83 15.70 12.74
CA SER A 437 13.61 15.90 11.30
C SER A 437 12.44 16.85 11.03
N GLY A 438 11.39 16.78 11.86
CA GLY A 438 10.23 17.68 11.77
C GLY A 438 10.43 19.05 12.44
N LYS A 439 11.39 19.18 13.37
CA LYS A 439 11.59 20.38 14.19
C LYS A 439 13.07 20.64 14.47
N LYS A 440 13.56 21.83 14.09
CA LYS A 440 14.92 22.31 14.44
C LYS A 440 15.02 22.72 15.92
N ASP A 441 14.94 21.76 16.83
CA ASP A 441 15.07 21.94 18.27
C ASP A 441 16.51 21.72 18.74
N LYS A 442 17.31 22.79 18.69
CA LYS A 442 18.73 22.75 19.08
C LYS A 442 18.94 22.38 20.55
N THR A 443 17.98 22.71 21.43
CA THR A 443 18.09 22.46 22.87
C THR A 443 17.87 20.98 23.17
N PHE A 444 16.85 20.38 22.55
CA PHE A 444 16.61 18.94 22.65
C PHE A 444 17.77 18.14 22.05
N ALA A 445 18.20 18.51 20.83
CA ALA A 445 19.33 17.88 20.17
C ALA A 445 20.59 17.88 21.05
N LYS A 446 20.91 19.01 21.69
CA LYS A 446 22.02 19.11 22.66
C LYS A 446 21.88 18.14 23.84
N LYS A 447 20.68 17.99 24.40
CA LYS A 447 20.44 17.03 25.50
C LYS A 447 20.63 15.59 25.03
N CYS A 448 20.18 15.25 23.82
CA CYS A 448 20.38 13.92 23.24
C CYS A 448 21.86 13.61 23.01
N ARG A 449 22.64 14.56 22.47
CA ARG A 449 24.09 14.37 22.30
C ARG A 449 24.79 14.15 23.64
N LYS A 450 24.44 14.94 24.66
CA LYS A 450 24.93 14.74 26.03
C LYS A 450 24.57 13.37 26.58
N ALA A 451 23.34 12.88 26.37
CA ALA A 451 22.96 11.55 26.83
C ALA A 451 23.86 10.46 26.25
N ILE A 452 24.20 10.52 24.96
CA ILE A 452 25.14 9.57 24.34
C ILE A 452 26.54 9.69 24.96
N ILE A 453 27.03 10.92 25.14
CA ILE A 453 28.41 11.18 25.60
C ILE A 453 28.60 10.90 27.10
N ASP A 454 27.60 11.18 27.92
CA ASP A 454 27.70 11.05 29.38
C ASP A 454 27.33 9.63 29.87
N THR A 455 26.55 8.85 29.10
CA THR A 455 26.07 7.53 29.53
C THR A 455 27.04 6.39 29.18
N THR A 456 27.44 5.61 30.18
CA THR A 456 28.05 4.29 29.99
C THR A 456 26.96 3.21 30.09
N GLY A 457 26.95 2.25 29.17
CA GLY A 457 25.87 1.27 29.04
C GLY A 457 24.70 1.81 28.20
N VAL A 458 23.48 1.32 28.44
CA VAL A 458 22.31 1.66 27.60
C VAL A 458 21.93 3.13 27.73
N VAL A 459 21.98 3.85 26.60
CA VAL A 459 21.64 5.27 26.53
C VAL A 459 20.15 5.46 26.73
N THR A 460 19.79 6.30 27.70
CA THR A 460 18.41 6.77 27.89
C THR A 460 18.32 8.20 27.37
N PHE A 461 17.60 8.39 26.26
CA PHE A 461 17.38 9.72 25.71
C PHE A 461 16.39 10.54 26.55
N PRO A 462 16.51 11.87 26.56
CA PRO A 462 15.51 12.73 27.22
C PRO A 462 14.13 12.57 26.58
N GLU A 463 13.08 12.76 27.38
CA GLU A 463 11.70 12.75 26.91
C GLU A 463 11.48 13.76 25.78
N ILE A 464 10.78 13.31 24.73
CA ILE A 464 10.49 14.12 23.55
C ILE A 464 9.50 15.24 23.92
N PRO A 465 9.85 16.52 23.68
CA PRO A 465 8.98 17.63 24.07
C PRO A 465 7.61 17.58 23.39
N GLY A 466 6.55 17.53 24.20
CA GLY A 466 5.16 17.54 23.75
C GLY A 466 4.56 16.16 23.49
N GLU A 467 5.30 15.08 23.75
CA GLU A 467 4.76 13.73 23.82
C GLU A 467 4.37 13.47 25.28
N VAL A 468 3.07 13.37 25.57
CA VAL A 468 2.60 13.01 26.91
C VAL A 468 2.88 11.52 27.07
N ALA A 469 3.78 11.15 27.98
CA ALA A 469 3.94 9.77 28.38
C ALA A 469 2.58 9.24 28.86
N VAL A 470 2.04 8.24 28.17
CA VAL A 470 0.95 7.43 28.69
C VAL A 470 1.56 6.64 29.84
N ALA A 471 1.52 7.21 31.04
CA ALA A 471 1.81 6.46 32.25
C ALA A 471 0.78 5.35 32.35
N THR A 472 1.24 4.11 32.20
CA THR A 472 0.52 2.92 32.64
C THR A 472 0.17 3.11 34.10
N ILE A 473 -1.11 3.41 34.36
CA ILE A 473 -1.69 3.29 35.69
C ILE A 473 -1.73 1.79 35.95
N SER A 474 -0.72 1.30 36.67
CA SER A 474 -0.81 0.04 37.37
C SER A 474 -1.83 0.24 38.49
N ASP A 475 -3.03 -0.30 38.29
CA ASP A 475 -3.99 -0.48 39.38
C ASP A 475 -3.37 -1.45 40.40
N SER A 476 -2.80 -0.89 41.46
CA SER A 476 -2.46 -1.60 42.68
C SER A 476 -3.29 -1.04 43.83
N GLU A 477 -4.05 -1.97 44.42
CA GLU A 477 -4.58 -2.01 45.79
C GLU A 477 -5.93 -1.35 46.10
N GLY A 478 -6.79 -2.15 46.77
CA GLY A 478 -7.96 -1.63 47.45
C GLY A 478 -8.95 -2.68 47.96
N SER A 479 -8.47 -3.67 48.71
CA SER A 479 -9.31 -4.59 49.49
C SER A 479 -10.28 -3.84 50.42
N ALA A 480 -11.59 -4.08 50.26
CA ALA A 480 -12.61 -4.20 51.31
C ALA A 480 -13.93 -4.68 50.70
#